data_AF-A0A3S1CIM6-F1
#
_entry.id   AF-A0A3S1CIM6-F1
#
_cell.length_a   1.000
_cell.length_b   1.000
_cell.length_c   1.000
_cell.angle_alpha   90.00
_cell.angle_beta   90.00
_cell.angle_gamma   90.00
#
_symmetry.space_group_name_H-M   'P 1'
#
loop_
_entity.id
_entity.type
_entity.pdbx_description
1 polymer ?
#
loop_
_entity_poly.entity_id
_entity_poly.type
_entity_poly.pdbx_seq_one_letter_code
_entity_poly.pdbx_strand_id
1 'polypeptide(L)'
;MDIPSKLQELILSALSSVRVHPSHDLNLGYRHAIWAAFGDDEYGHRRRAMLALKTVRHVLPIWNKKFPYDDRPGYILNLAEKTLAGTISVEVAENESERLWREMQQLGYGGHGMVFTVGCAAVAALDTAIDDETFDPDDIDFNLTDNEDTEGNDSSFFAACAYADGAVWKTVSGEQNPIKRLEFWNWWLTQAVPAAWSAVEDDSNVDLVLKTCK
;
A
#
# COMPACT_ATOMS: atom_id res chain seq x y z
N MET A 1 8.12 8.66 -17.60
CA MET A 1 6.89 8.36 -18.36
C MET A 1 5.76 9.16 -17.75
N ASP A 2 4.85 9.67 -18.57
CA ASP A 2 3.61 10.26 -18.07
C ASP A 2 2.65 9.12 -17.69
N ILE A 3 1.95 9.26 -16.57
CA ILE A 3 0.91 8.30 -16.16
C ILE A 3 -0.32 8.40 -17.09
N PRO A 4 -1.05 7.32 -17.38
CA PRO A 4 -2.22 7.34 -18.27
C PRO A 4 -3.29 8.32 -17.80
N SER A 5 -4.01 8.95 -18.75
CA SER A 5 -5.08 9.90 -18.45
C SER A 5 -6.14 9.32 -17.50
N LYS A 6 -6.50 8.04 -17.67
CA LYS A 6 -7.44 7.36 -16.78
C LYS A 6 -6.96 7.33 -15.33
N LEU A 7 -5.67 7.06 -15.10
CA LEU A 7 -5.07 7.06 -13.77
C LEU A 7 -5.00 8.49 -13.21
N GLN A 8 -4.71 9.50 -14.04
CA GLN A 8 -4.75 10.91 -13.63
C GLN A 8 -6.14 11.34 -13.16
N GLU A 9 -7.18 10.98 -13.91
CA GLU A 9 -8.58 11.26 -13.56
C GLU A 9 -8.98 10.60 -12.25
N LEU A 10 -8.58 9.34 -12.04
CA LEU A 10 -8.81 8.62 -10.78
C LEU A 10 -8.12 9.30 -9.59
N ILE A 11 -6.87 9.71 -9.74
CA ILE A 11 -6.13 10.46 -8.72
C ILE A 11 -6.87 11.77 -8.36
N LEU A 12 -7.34 12.52 -9.37
CA LEU A 12 -8.08 13.76 -9.13
C LEU A 12 -9.41 13.51 -8.42
N SER A 13 -10.15 12.48 -8.81
CA SER A 13 -11.41 12.10 -8.15
C SER A 13 -11.18 11.66 -6.71
N ALA A 14 -10.15 10.84 -6.46
CA ALA A 14 -9.77 10.39 -5.13
C ALA A 14 -9.34 11.56 -4.23
N LEU A 15 -8.55 12.51 -4.76
CA LEU A 15 -8.17 13.73 -4.03
C LEU A 15 -9.38 14.57 -3.64
N SER A 16 -10.38 14.68 -4.52
CA SER A 16 -11.64 15.37 -4.22
C SER A 16 -12.38 14.65 -3.08
N SER A 17 -12.49 13.32 -3.16
CA SER A 17 -13.14 12.48 -2.15
C SER A 17 -12.51 12.66 -0.75
N VAL A 18 -11.18 12.54 -0.66
CA VAL A 18 -10.43 12.74 0.60
C VAL A 18 -10.67 14.13 1.19
N ARG A 19 -10.77 15.17 0.36
CA ARG A 19 -10.97 16.55 0.85
C ARG A 19 -12.36 16.76 1.45
N VAL A 20 -13.39 16.11 0.90
CA VAL A 20 -14.77 16.27 1.37
C VAL A 20 -15.16 15.26 2.45
N HIS A 21 -14.40 14.16 2.59
CA HIS A 21 -14.61 13.17 3.64
C HIS A 21 -14.43 13.82 5.03
N PRO A 22 -15.35 13.63 6.00
CA PRO A 22 -15.30 14.28 7.31
C PRO A 22 -14.01 14.04 8.10
N SER A 23 -13.44 12.83 7.95
CA SER A 23 -12.17 12.45 8.57
C SER A 23 -10.98 12.52 7.63
N HIS A 24 -11.17 12.97 6.39
CA HIS A 24 -10.18 12.94 5.31
C HIS A 24 -9.62 11.56 5.00
N ASP A 25 -10.47 10.54 4.93
CA ASP A 25 -10.04 9.19 4.59
C ASP A 25 -10.26 8.90 3.11
N LEU A 26 -9.52 7.91 2.58
CA LEU A 26 -9.67 7.44 1.22
C LEU A 26 -10.35 6.06 1.27
N ASN A 27 -11.61 6.00 0.87
CA ASN A 27 -12.35 4.74 0.79
C ASN A 27 -11.59 3.69 -0.05
N LEU A 28 -11.69 2.43 0.35
CA LEU A 28 -11.03 1.28 -0.28
C LEU A 28 -11.38 1.18 -1.77
N GLY A 29 -12.61 1.48 -2.16
CA GLY A 29 -13.03 1.50 -3.56
C GLY A 29 -12.20 2.40 -4.48
N TYR A 30 -11.71 3.55 -4.00
CA TYR A 30 -10.81 4.38 -4.79
C TYR A 30 -9.44 3.74 -4.98
N ARG A 31 -8.97 2.96 -3.98
CA ARG A 31 -7.73 2.20 -4.08
C ARG A 31 -7.88 1.04 -5.06
N HIS A 32 -9.00 0.31 -5.02
CA HIS A 32 -9.35 -0.70 -6.03
C HIS A 32 -9.35 -0.11 -7.45
N ALA A 33 -9.91 1.09 -7.65
CA ALA A 33 -9.91 1.73 -8.96
C ALA A 33 -8.50 2.07 -9.46
N ILE A 34 -7.62 2.51 -8.56
CA ILE A 34 -6.22 2.80 -8.86
C ILE A 34 -5.45 1.50 -9.17
N TRP A 35 -5.69 0.45 -8.40
CA TRP A 35 -5.11 -0.88 -8.61
C TRP A 35 -5.56 -1.50 -9.93
N ALA A 36 -6.84 -1.39 -10.29
CA ALA A 36 -7.35 -1.80 -11.59
C ALA A 36 -6.66 -1.05 -12.73
N ALA A 37 -6.46 0.27 -12.55
CA ALA A 37 -5.76 1.09 -13.53
C ALA A 37 -4.27 0.74 -13.70
N PHE A 38 -3.67 -0.04 -12.79
CA PHE A 38 -2.31 -0.57 -12.95
C PHE A 38 -2.22 -1.76 -13.92
N GLY A 39 -3.33 -2.41 -14.25
CA GLY A 39 -3.42 -3.59 -15.12
C GLY A 39 -3.64 -4.89 -14.34
N ASP A 40 -4.20 -5.90 -14.98
CA ASP A 40 -4.44 -7.24 -14.45
C ASP A 40 -3.29 -8.24 -14.77
N ASP A 41 -2.20 -7.72 -15.34
CA ASP A 41 -1.01 -8.47 -15.73
C ASP A 41 0.10 -8.45 -14.67
N GLU A 42 1.22 -9.12 -14.97
CA GLU A 42 2.39 -9.15 -14.09
C GLU A 42 3.00 -7.75 -13.84
N TYR A 43 2.83 -6.81 -14.79
CA TYR A 43 3.28 -5.43 -14.62
C TYR A 43 2.38 -4.69 -13.63
N GLY A 44 1.07 -4.92 -13.70
CA GLY A 44 0.09 -4.44 -12.73
C GLY A 44 0.39 -4.93 -11.32
N HIS A 45 0.65 -6.22 -11.16
CA HIS A 45 1.06 -6.82 -9.88
C HIS A 45 2.32 -6.14 -9.34
N ARG A 46 3.37 -6.02 -10.17
CA ARG A 46 4.60 -5.32 -9.77
C ARG A 46 4.35 -3.86 -9.39
N ARG A 47 3.47 -3.13 -10.10
CA ARG A 47 3.12 -1.74 -9.76
C ARG A 47 2.39 -1.66 -8.41
N ARG A 48 1.48 -2.58 -8.12
CA ARG A 48 0.79 -2.67 -6.81
C ARG A 48 1.77 -2.98 -5.69
N ALA A 49 2.65 -3.96 -5.86
CA ALA A 49 3.68 -4.28 -4.88
C ALA A 49 4.68 -3.11 -4.68
N MET A 50 5.05 -2.40 -5.75
CA MET A 50 5.89 -1.20 -5.66
C MET A 50 5.21 -0.06 -4.90
N LEU A 51 3.90 0.11 -5.09
CA LEU A 51 3.11 1.08 -4.33
C LEU A 51 3.07 0.72 -2.83
N ALA A 52 2.85 -0.55 -2.49
CA ALA A 52 2.86 -1.02 -1.11
C ALA A 52 4.23 -0.79 -0.44
N LEU A 53 5.32 -1.23 -1.08
CA LEU A 53 6.69 -1.01 -0.59
C LEU A 53 7.02 0.48 -0.37
N LYS A 54 6.60 1.33 -1.31
CA LYS A 54 6.79 2.80 -1.21
C LYS A 54 5.98 3.40 -0.07
N THR A 55 4.79 2.88 0.16
CA THR A 55 3.90 3.29 1.25
C THR A 55 4.52 3.02 2.60
N VAL A 56 5.04 1.81 2.82
CA VAL A 56 5.74 1.44 4.06
C VAL A 56 6.99 2.29 4.27
N ARG A 57 7.80 2.50 3.23
CA ARG A 57 9.01 3.35 3.31
C ARG A 57 8.71 4.77 3.77
N HIS A 58 7.54 5.31 3.42
CA HIS A 58 7.13 6.64 3.84
C HIS A 58 6.84 6.74 5.34
N VAL A 59 6.28 5.68 5.92
CA VAL A 59 5.94 5.61 7.36
C VAL A 59 7.03 4.96 8.22
N LEU A 60 8.05 4.35 7.61
CA LEU A 60 9.19 3.74 8.29
C LEU A 60 9.88 4.66 9.32
N PRO A 61 10.04 5.98 9.10
CA PRO A 61 10.58 6.88 10.11
C PRO A 61 9.80 6.91 11.43
N ILE A 62 8.48 6.63 11.40
CA ILE A 62 7.63 6.55 12.61
C ILE A 62 8.06 5.37 13.47
N TRP A 63 8.29 4.21 12.83
CA TRP A 63 8.81 3.02 13.49
C TRP A 63 10.20 3.26 14.06
N ASN A 64 11.15 3.73 13.23
CA ASN A 64 12.54 3.92 13.63
C ASN A 64 12.70 4.91 14.79
N LYS A 65 11.80 5.90 14.89
CA LYS A 65 11.78 6.83 16.02
C LYS A 65 11.39 6.14 17.34
N LYS A 66 10.46 5.17 17.29
CA LYS A 66 9.96 4.45 18.47
C LYS A 66 10.83 3.25 18.85
N PHE A 67 11.31 2.52 17.85
CA PHE A 67 12.07 1.28 17.98
C PHE A 67 13.38 1.36 17.18
N PRO A 68 14.36 2.18 17.61
CA PRO A 68 15.57 2.46 16.83
C PRO A 68 16.51 1.26 16.61
N TYR A 69 16.30 0.17 17.35
CA TYR A 69 17.10 -1.06 17.27
C TYR A 69 16.31 -2.26 16.75
N ASP A 70 15.06 -2.03 16.32
CA ASP A 70 14.18 -3.06 15.79
C ASP A 70 13.97 -2.80 14.30
N ASP A 71 14.54 -3.66 13.45
CA ASP A 71 14.47 -3.50 12.00
C ASP A 71 13.41 -4.41 11.35
N ARG A 72 12.42 -4.89 12.11
CA ARG A 72 11.41 -5.82 11.57
C ARG A 72 10.72 -5.31 10.29
N PRO A 73 10.27 -4.05 10.19
CA PRO A 73 9.71 -3.55 8.92
C PRO A 73 10.75 -3.50 7.79
N GLY A 74 11.99 -3.13 8.06
CA GLY A 74 13.06 -3.14 7.06
C GLY A 74 13.36 -4.55 6.55
N TYR A 75 13.39 -5.53 7.45
CA TYR A 75 13.50 -6.95 7.11
C TYR A 75 12.34 -7.43 6.23
N ILE A 76 11.10 -7.08 6.58
CA ILE A 76 9.92 -7.45 5.77
C ILE A 76 10.00 -6.83 4.36
N LEU A 77 10.38 -5.55 4.24
CA LEU A 77 10.58 -4.93 2.93
C LEU A 77 11.62 -5.67 2.09
N ASN A 78 12.70 -6.15 2.70
CA ASN A 78 13.71 -6.93 1.99
C ASN A 78 13.18 -8.29 1.52
N LEU A 79 12.32 -8.94 2.31
CA LEU A 79 11.65 -10.18 1.89
C LEU A 79 10.73 -9.93 0.69
N ALA A 80 9.95 -8.86 0.72
CA ALA A 80 9.03 -8.51 -0.36
C ALA A 80 9.79 -8.22 -1.67
N GLU A 81 10.89 -7.47 -1.61
CA GLU A 81 11.76 -7.25 -2.78
C GLU A 81 12.39 -8.55 -3.31
N LYS A 82 12.84 -9.44 -2.41
CA LYS A 82 13.39 -10.74 -2.79
C LYS A 82 12.35 -11.66 -3.42
N THR A 83 11.11 -11.58 -2.95
CA THR A 83 9.95 -12.33 -3.48
C THR A 83 9.64 -11.88 -4.90
N LEU A 84 9.50 -10.56 -5.12
CA LEU A 84 9.30 -9.99 -6.47
C LEU A 84 10.44 -10.32 -7.43
N ALA A 85 11.67 -10.40 -6.93
CA ALA A 85 12.84 -10.79 -7.72
C ALA A 85 12.95 -12.31 -7.95
N GLY A 86 12.07 -13.13 -7.38
CA GLY A 86 12.12 -14.60 -7.47
C GLY A 86 13.35 -15.22 -6.80
N THR A 87 13.99 -14.50 -5.86
CA THR A 87 15.22 -14.93 -5.18
C THR A 87 14.96 -15.74 -3.90
N ILE A 88 13.72 -15.72 -3.42
CA ILE A 88 13.19 -16.62 -2.39
C ILE A 88 11.90 -17.25 -2.90
N SER A 89 11.54 -18.43 -2.39
CA SER A 89 10.28 -19.08 -2.75
C SER A 89 9.10 -18.40 -2.06
N VAL A 90 7.93 -18.47 -2.72
CA VAL A 90 6.65 -18.02 -2.16
C VAL A 90 6.38 -18.69 -0.81
N GLU A 91 6.56 -20.00 -0.69
CA GLU A 91 6.38 -20.73 0.58
C GLU A 91 7.25 -20.15 1.73
N VAL A 92 8.48 -19.72 1.45
CA VAL A 92 9.33 -19.09 2.49
C VAL A 92 8.80 -17.71 2.85
N ALA A 93 8.36 -16.92 1.86
CA ALA A 93 7.80 -15.61 2.08
C ALA A 93 6.49 -15.65 2.88
N GLU A 94 5.57 -16.58 2.56
CA GLU A 94 4.31 -16.81 3.27
C GLU A 94 4.53 -17.17 4.75
N ASN A 95 5.43 -18.14 5.01
CA ASN A 95 5.75 -18.54 6.38
C ASN A 95 6.31 -17.39 7.22
N GLU A 96 7.15 -16.54 6.62
CA GLU A 96 7.66 -15.34 7.28
C GLU A 96 6.56 -14.28 7.48
N SER A 97 5.70 -14.09 6.48
CA SER A 97 4.55 -13.18 6.58
C SER A 97 3.66 -13.56 7.76
N GLU A 98 3.23 -14.81 7.86
CA GLU A 98 2.39 -15.30 8.96
C GLU A 98 3.04 -15.09 10.33
N ARG A 99 4.33 -15.38 10.45
CA ARG A 99 5.08 -15.21 11.70
C ARG A 99 5.12 -13.74 12.09
N LEU A 100 5.49 -12.87 11.17
CA LEU A 100 5.66 -11.43 11.40
C LEU A 100 4.31 -10.75 11.68
N TRP A 101 3.23 -11.19 11.03
CA TRP A 101 1.87 -10.72 11.31
C TRP A 101 1.49 -10.92 12.78
N ARG A 102 1.74 -12.13 13.31
CA ARG A 102 1.45 -12.45 14.72
C ARG A 102 2.28 -11.59 15.67
N GLU A 103 3.55 -11.32 15.33
CA GLU A 103 4.41 -10.44 16.12
C GLU A 103 3.94 -8.98 16.12
N MET A 104 3.42 -8.47 15.00
CA MET A 104 2.86 -7.12 14.93
C MET A 104 1.57 -6.99 15.73
N GLN A 105 0.70 -7.99 15.68
CA GLN A 105 -0.50 -8.03 16.53
C GLN A 105 -0.13 -8.02 18.03
N GLN A 106 0.85 -8.83 18.44
CA GLN A 106 1.35 -8.84 19.81
C GLN A 106 1.87 -7.47 20.25
N LEU A 107 2.58 -6.77 19.36
CA LEU A 107 3.06 -5.41 19.63
C LEU A 107 1.90 -4.42 19.81
N GLY A 108 0.81 -4.58 19.04
CA GLY A 108 -0.42 -3.79 19.20
C GLY A 108 -1.05 -3.94 20.59
N TYR A 109 -1.11 -5.17 21.13
CA TYR A 109 -1.59 -5.42 22.50
C TYR A 109 -0.68 -4.83 23.58
N GLY A 110 0.59 -4.57 23.27
CA GLY A 110 1.57 -3.98 24.19
C GLY A 110 1.38 -2.50 24.50
N GLY A 111 0.38 -1.83 23.91
CA GLY A 111 0.06 -0.42 24.20
C GLY A 111 1.06 0.58 23.61
N HIS A 112 1.72 0.24 22.51
CA HIS A 112 2.72 1.08 21.86
C HIS A 112 2.13 2.19 20.95
N GLY A 113 0.84 2.49 21.08
CA GLY A 113 0.11 3.39 20.18
C GLY A 113 -0.08 2.74 18.81
N MET A 114 -0.18 3.55 17.75
CA MET A 114 -0.40 3.05 16.38
C MET A 114 0.89 2.68 15.63
N VAL A 115 2.05 2.76 16.28
CA VAL A 115 3.34 2.47 15.60
C VAL A 115 3.42 1.04 15.07
N PHE A 116 2.75 0.07 15.72
CA PHE A 116 2.74 -1.32 15.26
C PHE A 116 2.10 -1.47 13.87
N THR A 117 1.22 -0.56 13.44
CA THR A 117 0.62 -0.64 12.11
C THR A 117 1.61 -0.30 11.00
N VAL A 118 2.78 0.30 11.30
CA VAL A 118 3.89 0.35 10.32
C VAL A 118 4.37 -1.07 9.98
N GLY A 119 4.43 -1.95 10.97
CA GLY A 119 4.75 -3.35 10.78
C GLY A 119 3.64 -4.11 10.06
N CYS A 120 2.37 -3.88 10.41
CA CYS A 120 1.24 -4.44 9.65
C CYS A 120 1.25 -4.00 8.18
N ALA A 121 1.55 -2.72 7.91
CA ALA A 121 1.70 -2.21 6.54
C ALA A 121 2.84 -2.92 5.79
N ALA A 122 3.93 -3.23 6.49
CA ALA A 122 5.06 -3.96 5.91
C ALA A 122 4.66 -5.41 5.56
N VAL A 123 3.97 -6.10 6.47
CA VAL A 123 3.46 -7.46 6.22
C VAL A 123 2.49 -7.47 5.04
N ALA A 124 1.52 -6.54 5.01
CA ALA A 124 0.61 -6.42 3.88
C ALA A 124 1.36 -6.17 2.55
N ALA A 125 2.45 -5.40 2.56
CA ALA A 125 3.27 -5.21 1.35
C ALA A 125 4.04 -6.48 0.93
N LEU A 126 4.37 -7.37 1.87
CA LEU A 126 4.92 -8.70 1.57
C LEU A 126 3.83 -9.60 0.98
N ASP A 127 2.62 -9.56 1.52
CA ASP A 127 1.48 -10.32 0.99
C ASP A 127 1.14 -9.88 -0.44
N THR A 128 1.10 -8.57 -0.72
CA THR A 128 0.96 -8.05 -2.09
C THR A 128 2.08 -8.57 -3.01
N ALA A 129 3.31 -8.70 -2.51
CA ALA A 129 4.42 -9.24 -3.30
C ALA A 129 4.33 -10.75 -3.55
N ILE A 130 3.62 -11.49 -2.69
CA ILE A 130 3.40 -12.94 -2.79
C ILE A 130 2.32 -13.23 -3.84
N ASP A 131 1.10 -12.74 -3.64
CA ASP A 131 -0.09 -13.19 -4.38
C ASP A 131 -0.97 -12.05 -4.92
N ASP A 132 -0.47 -10.80 -4.88
CA ASP A 132 -1.15 -9.57 -5.33
C ASP A 132 -2.32 -9.11 -4.44
N GLU A 133 -2.86 -7.93 -4.72
CA GLU A 133 -4.06 -7.39 -4.06
C GLU A 133 -5.32 -8.16 -4.51
N THR A 134 -6.23 -8.43 -3.56
CA THR A 134 -7.50 -9.10 -3.84
C THR A 134 -8.62 -8.08 -4.07
N PHE A 135 -9.09 -7.92 -5.31
CA PHE A 135 -10.22 -7.05 -5.66
C PHE A 135 -10.86 -7.47 -7.00
N ASP A 136 -12.10 -7.05 -7.24
CA ASP A 136 -12.77 -7.21 -8.54
C ASP A 136 -12.60 -5.93 -9.38
N PRO A 137 -11.85 -5.95 -10.51
CA PRO A 137 -11.66 -4.78 -11.35
C PRO A 137 -12.93 -4.36 -12.13
N ASP A 138 -13.91 -5.26 -12.28
CA ASP A 138 -15.15 -5.03 -13.02
C ASP A 138 -16.31 -4.55 -12.11
N ASP A 139 -16.18 -4.70 -10.79
CA ASP A 139 -17.20 -4.32 -9.79
C ASP A 139 -16.63 -3.44 -8.65
N ILE A 140 -16.13 -2.26 -9.00
CA ILE A 140 -15.57 -1.31 -8.02
C ILE A 140 -16.68 -0.49 -7.34
N ASP A 141 -16.87 -0.70 -6.04
CA ASP A 141 -17.69 0.15 -5.18
C ASP A 141 -16.87 1.28 -4.52
N PHE A 142 -17.04 2.51 -5.01
CA PHE A 142 -16.38 3.70 -4.45
C PHE A 142 -16.79 4.07 -3.02
N ASN A 143 -17.87 3.49 -2.50
CA ASN A 143 -18.30 3.69 -1.11
C ASN A 143 -17.70 2.66 -0.15
N LEU A 144 -17.09 1.58 -0.66
CA LEU A 144 -16.51 0.52 0.15
C LEU A 144 -15.45 1.08 1.11
N THR A 145 -15.62 0.81 2.40
CA THR A 145 -14.71 1.25 3.45
C THR A 145 -13.88 0.11 4.04
N ASP A 146 -12.72 0.45 4.61
CA ASP A 146 -11.83 -0.48 5.33
C ASP A 146 -12.49 -1.19 6.53
N ASN A 147 -13.60 -0.66 7.06
CA ASN A 147 -14.34 -1.29 8.16
C ASN A 147 -15.42 -2.26 7.66
N GLU A 148 -15.83 -2.16 6.40
CA GLU A 148 -16.75 -3.11 5.79
C GLU A 148 -16.01 -4.32 5.24
N ASP A 149 -14.81 -4.12 4.70
CA ASP A 149 -13.90 -5.18 4.27
C ASP A 149 -12.60 -5.16 5.07
N THR A 150 -12.63 -5.80 6.23
CA THR A 150 -11.45 -5.87 7.10
C THR A 150 -10.38 -6.84 6.59
N GLU A 151 -10.75 -7.76 5.71
CA GLU A 151 -9.83 -8.72 5.07
C GLU A 151 -9.05 -8.03 3.95
N GLY A 152 -9.65 -7.06 3.26
CA GLY A 152 -9.02 -6.17 2.27
C GLY A 152 -8.19 -5.02 2.85
N ASN A 153 -7.89 -5.01 4.16
CA ASN A 153 -7.03 -3.99 4.77
C ASN A 153 -5.61 -4.09 4.22
N ASP A 154 -5.22 -3.09 3.44
CA ASP A 154 -3.99 -3.10 2.67
C ASP A 154 -2.84 -2.32 3.35
N SER A 155 -1.67 -2.35 2.72
CA SER A 155 -0.48 -1.63 3.20
C SER A 155 -0.77 -0.14 3.41
N SER A 156 -1.59 0.49 2.55
CA SER A 156 -1.90 1.91 2.66
C SER A 156 -2.84 2.25 3.81
N PHE A 157 -3.84 1.41 4.09
CA PHE A 157 -4.68 1.56 5.28
C PHE A 157 -3.85 1.54 6.58
N PHE A 158 -2.99 0.55 6.76
CA PHE A 158 -2.16 0.43 7.96
C PHE A 158 -1.15 1.57 8.10
N ALA A 159 -0.58 2.02 6.98
CA ALA A 159 0.33 3.17 6.95
C ALA A 159 -0.41 4.48 7.29
N ALA A 160 -1.62 4.69 6.76
CA ALA A 160 -2.47 5.83 7.12
C ALA A 160 -2.78 5.84 8.61
N CYS A 161 -3.06 4.67 9.20
CA CYS A 161 -3.28 4.51 10.63
C CYS A 161 -2.06 4.94 11.46
N ALA A 162 -0.85 4.54 11.05
CA ALA A 162 0.38 4.94 11.73
C ALA A 162 0.64 6.43 11.61
N TYR A 163 0.42 7.00 10.42
CA TYR A 163 0.70 8.40 10.11
C TYR A 163 -0.27 9.35 10.80
N ALA A 164 -1.54 8.96 10.91
CA ALA A 164 -2.60 9.73 11.53
C ALA A 164 -2.84 9.39 13.01
N ASP A 165 -2.01 8.53 13.61
CA ASP A 165 -2.11 8.06 15.00
C ASP A 165 -3.50 7.47 15.36
N GLY A 166 -4.15 6.82 14.41
CA GLY A 166 -5.44 6.14 14.63
C GLY A 166 -6.08 5.61 13.35
N ALA A 167 -7.01 4.67 13.49
CA ALA A 167 -7.92 4.31 12.39
C ALA A 167 -8.97 5.41 12.15
N VAL A 168 -9.71 5.35 11.04
CA VAL A 168 -10.76 6.34 10.73
C VAL A 168 -11.97 6.21 11.68
N TRP A 169 -12.22 5.01 12.18
CA TRP A 169 -13.17 4.73 13.24
C TRP A 169 -12.54 4.84 14.63
N LYS A 170 -13.38 4.97 15.66
CA LYS A 170 -12.93 5.09 17.04
C LYS A 170 -12.29 3.78 17.50
N THR A 171 -10.99 3.82 17.77
CA THR A 171 -10.23 2.73 18.39
C THR A 171 -9.92 3.04 19.85
N VAL A 172 -9.57 2.00 20.62
CA VAL A 172 -9.06 2.17 22.01
C VAL A 172 -7.63 2.75 21.98
N SER A 173 -6.90 2.51 20.89
CA SER A 173 -5.55 3.01 20.62
C SER A 173 -5.60 4.26 19.73
N GLY A 174 -5.20 5.42 20.28
CA GLY A 174 -4.93 6.64 19.52
C GLY A 174 -6.12 7.60 19.37
N GLU A 175 -5.82 8.89 19.32
CA GLU A 175 -6.74 9.94 18.88
C GLU A 175 -6.41 10.24 17.42
N GLN A 176 -7.28 9.83 16.50
CA GLN A 176 -7.04 10.05 15.07
C GLN A 176 -6.80 11.54 14.78
N ASN A 177 -5.86 11.81 13.88
CA ASN A 177 -5.54 13.14 13.39
C ASN A 177 -5.95 13.29 11.91
N PRO A 178 -7.14 13.84 11.61
CA PRO A 178 -7.63 14.02 10.24
C PRO A 178 -6.70 14.83 9.34
N ILE A 179 -5.95 15.79 9.90
CA ILE A 179 -5.02 16.62 9.13
C ILE A 179 -3.83 15.78 8.67
N LYS A 180 -3.30 14.93 9.55
CA LYS A 180 -2.22 13.98 9.21
C LYS A 180 -2.70 12.93 8.21
N ARG A 181 -3.94 12.46 8.34
CA ARG A 181 -4.56 11.55 7.37
C ARG A 181 -4.67 12.19 5.98
N LEU A 182 -5.13 13.44 5.91
CA LEU A 182 -5.17 14.22 4.67
C LEU A 182 -3.77 14.37 4.04
N GLU A 183 -2.75 14.67 4.85
CA GLU A 183 -1.36 14.78 4.41
C GLU A 183 -0.86 13.45 3.80
N PHE A 184 -1.11 12.33 4.48
CA PHE A 184 -0.74 11.00 4.01
C PHE A 184 -1.42 10.66 2.67
N TRP A 185 -2.75 10.77 2.58
CA TRP A 185 -3.46 10.42 1.36
C TRP A 185 -3.14 11.35 0.20
N ASN A 186 -2.93 12.65 0.46
CA ASN A 186 -2.46 13.57 -0.57
C ASN A 186 -1.08 13.16 -1.10
N TRP A 187 -0.14 12.80 -0.22
CA TRP A 187 1.16 12.26 -0.64
C TRP A 187 1.00 10.95 -1.43
N TRP A 188 0.19 10.02 -0.95
CA TRP A 188 -0.01 8.71 -1.58
C TRP A 188 -0.54 8.87 -3.01
N LEU A 189 -1.57 9.68 -3.19
CA LEU A 189 -2.21 9.94 -4.48
C LEU A 189 -1.32 10.73 -5.45
N THR A 190 -0.61 11.76 -4.96
CA THR A 190 0.15 12.67 -5.84
C THR A 190 1.60 12.24 -6.10
N GLN A 191 2.17 11.39 -5.25
CA GLN A 191 3.58 11.00 -5.34
C GLN A 191 3.81 9.50 -5.30
N ALA A 192 3.07 8.73 -4.49
CA ALA A 192 3.31 7.30 -4.39
C ALA A 192 2.76 6.56 -5.62
N VAL A 193 1.49 6.80 -5.97
CA VAL A 193 0.82 6.18 -7.13
C VAL A 193 1.55 6.46 -8.45
N PRO A 194 1.92 7.72 -8.80
CA PRO A 194 2.62 7.96 -10.07
C PRO A 194 4.03 7.37 -10.12
N ALA A 195 4.71 7.32 -8.97
CA ALA A 195 6.04 6.72 -8.89
C ALA A 195 5.97 5.19 -9.04
N ALA A 196 4.96 4.54 -8.47
CA ALA A 196 4.76 3.10 -8.61
C ALA A 196 4.47 2.71 -10.06
N TRP A 197 3.63 3.48 -10.76
CA TRP A 197 3.41 3.30 -12.20
C TRP A 197 4.72 3.37 -12.98
N SER A 198 5.54 4.39 -12.69
CA SER A 198 6.78 4.67 -13.43
C SER A 198 7.93 3.72 -13.09
N ALA A 199 7.86 3.00 -11.97
CA ALA A 199 8.90 2.09 -11.50
C ALA A 199 8.96 0.78 -12.29
N VAL A 200 7.90 0.45 -13.02
CA VAL A 200 7.78 -0.78 -13.80
C VAL A 200 7.72 -0.40 -15.28
N GLU A 201 8.80 -0.66 -15.99
CA GLU A 201 8.85 -0.53 -17.45
C GLU A 201 8.01 -1.66 -18.07
N ASP A 202 7.11 -1.30 -18.98
CA ASP A 202 6.39 -2.24 -19.83
C ASP A 202 7.30 -2.58 -21.03
N ASP A 203 7.78 -3.82 -21.10
CA ASP A 203 8.67 -4.28 -22.18
C ASP A 203 7.98 -4.29 -23.56
N SER A 204 6.67 -4.06 -23.63
CA SER A 204 5.93 -3.98 -24.90
C SER A 204 6.45 -2.88 -25.86
N ASN A 205 7.16 -1.87 -25.34
CA ASN A 205 7.81 -0.85 -26.18
C ASN A 205 9.15 -1.30 -26.81
N VAL A 206 9.79 -2.36 -26.31
CA VAL A 206 11.05 -2.88 -26.86
C VAL A 206 10.80 -3.61 -28.19
N ASP A 207 9.66 -4.30 -28.29
CA ASP A 207 9.27 -5.06 -29.50
C ASP A 207 8.81 -4.18 -30.67
N LEU A 208 8.29 -2.98 -30.41
CA LEU A 208 7.92 -2.02 -31.45
C LEU A 208 9.15 -1.38 -32.11
N VAL A 209 10.19 -1.08 -31.34
CA VAL A 209 11.44 -0.50 -31.85
C VAL A 209 12.21 -1.51 -32.71
N LEU A 210 12.15 -2.81 -32.39
CA LEU A 210 12.79 -3.87 -33.17
C LEU A 210 12.03 -4.23 -34.45
N LYS A 211 10.72 -3.99 -34.52
CA LYS A 211 9.90 -4.23 -35.73
C LYS A 211 9.99 -3.13 -36.78
N THR A 212 10.38 -1.90 -36.41
CA THR A 212 10.59 -0.80 -37.36
C THR A 212 11.99 -0.74 -37.98
N CYS A 213 12.90 -1.62 -37.56
CA CYS A 213 14.28 -1.70 -38.08
C CYS A 213 14.50 -2.83 -39.11
N LYS A 214 13.46 -3.27 -39.83
CA LYS A 214 13.59 -4.21 -40.97
C LYS A 214 13.08 -3.60 -42.27
#